data_AF-A0AAU5YG86-F1
#
_entry.id   AF-A0AAU5YG86-F1
#
_cell.length_a   1.000
_cell.length_b   1.000
_cell.length_c   1.000
_cell.angle_alpha   90.00
_cell.angle_beta   90.00
_cell.angle_gamma   90.00
#
_symmetry.space_group_name_H-M   'P 1'
#
loop_
_entity.id
_entity.type
_entity.pdbx_description
1 polymer ?
#
loop_
_entity_poly.entity_id
_entity_poly.type
_entity_poly.pdbx_seq_one_letter_code
_entity_poly.pdbx_strand_id
1 'polypeptide(L)'
;MSHDFTPPPMPGYGPQFPPPPPPPPKKANTVLVAGAAAVVAAVLASLVTVTVTGGGDGGAEAAPTVTVTETELADGTGADAETEADTGDEPTPEETGDGAYTLSDTVSYENDVDISLSKFSRGVSHDYASPENTPYVKFTIKVVNGATSTFDATSMTVNCAHGDEGKEGEAIFDDGLDGTPDTSILAGRSLSFTWGCELPKTEKYLQIEVSPDFDSETAIYAGSVKRAV
;
A
#
# COMPACT_ATOMS: atom_id res chain seq x y z
N MET A 1 -30.95 -2.52 68.95
CA MET A 1 -30.15 -1.27 68.93
C MET A 1 -29.15 -1.43 67.81
N SER A 2 -29.48 -0.92 66.63
CA SER A 2 -28.65 -1.00 65.43
C SER A 2 -28.18 0.42 65.17
N HIS A 3 -26.87 0.64 65.20
CA HIS A 3 -26.30 1.96 64.93
C HIS A 3 -26.13 2.12 63.42
N ASP A 4 -26.90 3.05 62.84
CA ASP A 4 -26.65 3.59 61.51
C ASP A 4 -25.33 4.37 61.52
N PHE A 5 -24.35 3.88 60.76
CA PHE A 5 -23.09 4.57 60.53
C PHE A 5 -23.16 5.26 59.16
N THR A 6 -23.56 6.52 59.15
CA THR A 6 -23.51 7.37 57.95
C THR A 6 -22.11 7.98 57.83
N PRO A 7 -21.33 7.69 56.77
CA PRO A 7 -20.04 8.32 56.59
C PRO A 7 -20.19 9.83 56.26
N PRO A 8 -19.25 10.69 56.70
CA PRO A 8 -19.31 12.11 56.42
C PRO A 8 -19.02 12.42 54.93
N PRO A 9 -19.51 13.56 54.41
CA PRO A 9 -19.24 13.98 53.04
C PRO A 9 -17.76 14.35 52.87
N MET A 10 -17.10 13.70 51.90
CA MET A 10 -15.72 14.00 51.53
C MET A 10 -15.63 15.35 50.77
N PRO A 11 -14.63 16.21 51.05
CA PRO A 11 -14.37 17.41 50.27
C PRO A 11 -13.92 17.04 48.85
N GLY A 12 -14.53 17.67 47.84
CA GLY A 12 -14.18 17.47 46.43
C GLY A 12 -12.78 17.99 46.11
N TYR A 13 -11.80 17.09 46.10
CA TYR A 13 -10.49 17.30 45.48
C TYR A 13 -10.44 16.58 44.14
N GLY A 14 -10.78 17.31 43.08
CA GLY A 14 -10.45 16.93 41.71
C GLY A 14 -9.92 18.17 40.98
N PRO A 15 -8.78 18.11 40.29
CA PRO A 15 -8.29 19.23 39.50
C PRO A 15 -9.31 19.57 38.42
N GLN A 16 -9.76 20.82 38.39
CA GLN A 16 -10.56 21.39 37.31
C GLN A 16 -9.65 21.44 36.07
N PHE A 17 -9.77 20.48 35.15
CA PHE A 17 -9.11 20.58 33.86
C PHE A 17 -9.72 21.78 33.12
N PRO A 18 -8.91 22.76 32.67
CA PRO A 18 -9.43 23.80 31.80
C PRO A 18 -9.99 23.16 30.52
N PRO A 19 -11.05 23.73 29.93
CA PRO A 19 -11.58 23.22 28.67
C PRO A 19 -10.47 23.21 27.61
N PRO A 20 -10.44 22.21 26.72
CA PRO A 20 -9.45 22.16 25.64
C PRO A 20 -9.57 23.42 24.78
N PRO A 21 -8.45 23.94 24.25
CA PRO A 21 -8.47 25.09 23.35
C PRO A 21 -9.31 24.75 22.11
N PRO A 22 -9.99 25.75 21.51
CA PRO A 22 -10.77 25.54 20.29
C PRO A 22 -9.85 25.03 19.16
N PRO A 23 -10.35 24.13 18.30
CA PRO A 23 -9.57 23.62 17.18
C PRO A 23 -9.17 24.76 16.24
N PRO A 24 -7.96 24.72 15.65
CA PRO A 24 -7.52 25.73 14.69
C PRO A 24 -8.47 25.76 13.47
N PRO A 25 -8.71 26.94 12.87
CA PRO A 25 -9.57 27.05 11.71
C PRO A 25 -9.00 26.23 10.56
N LYS A 26 -9.80 25.28 10.05
CA LYS A 26 -9.47 24.49 8.84
C LYS A 26 -9.24 25.45 7.69
N LYS A 27 -8.02 25.52 7.18
CA LYS A 27 -7.72 26.25 5.94
C LYS A 27 -8.25 25.41 4.78
N ALA A 28 -9.22 25.96 4.06
CA ALA A 28 -9.66 25.39 2.79
C ALA A 28 -8.52 25.56 1.78
N ASN A 29 -7.84 24.47 1.44
CA ASN A 29 -6.87 24.45 0.36
C ASN A 29 -7.64 24.34 -0.95
N THR A 30 -7.98 25.47 -1.56
CA THR A 30 -8.47 25.53 -2.93
C THR A 30 -7.31 25.16 -3.85
N VAL A 31 -7.24 23.89 -4.27
CA VAL A 31 -6.26 23.44 -5.27
C VAL A 31 -6.69 23.99 -6.63
N LEU A 32 -5.99 25.03 -7.07
CA LEU A 32 -5.99 25.51 -8.45
C LEU A 32 -5.25 24.49 -9.30
N VAL A 33 -6.00 23.66 -10.04
CA VAL A 33 -5.46 22.83 -11.12
C VAL A 33 -5.05 23.75 -12.27
N ALA A 34 -3.80 24.19 -12.26
CA ALA A 34 -3.17 24.85 -13.39
C ALA A 34 -2.44 23.79 -14.23
N GLY A 35 -3.03 23.45 -15.37
CA GLY A 35 -2.37 22.62 -16.37
C GLY A 35 -1.11 23.30 -16.90
N ALA A 36 -0.01 22.55 -16.96
CA ALA A 36 1.17 22.93 -17.71
C ALA A 36 1.75 21.68 -18.39
N ALA A 37 1.47 21.54 -19.67
CA ALA A 37 2.24 20.70 -20.57
C ALA A 37 3.65 21.29 -20.74
N ALA A 38 4.69 20.46 -20.62
CA ALA A 38 6.02 20.81 -21.10
C ALA A 38 6.69 19.57 -21.72
N VAL A 39 6.82 19.64 -23.04
CA VAL A 39 7.59 18.75 -23.91
C VAL A 39 9.07 18.79 -23.51
N VAL A 40 9.69 17.63 -23.27
CA VAL A 40 11.15 17.50 -23.34
C VAL A 40 11.49 16.31 -24.23
N ALA A 41 11.65 16.61 -25.51
CA ALA A 41 12.46 15.82 -26.42
C ALA A 41 13.90 16.36 -26.35
N ALA A 42 14.87 15.53 -25.92
CA ALA A 42 16.25 15.58 -26.39
C ALA A 42 17.11 14.44 -25.82
N VAL A 43 17.49 13.52 -26.72
CA VAL A 43 18.84 12.98 -26.96
C VAL A 43 19.70 12.59 -25.74
N LEU A 44 19.90 11.29 -25.56
CA LEU A 44 21.24 10.72 -25.34
C LEU A 44 21.42 9.47 -26.21
N ALA A 45 21.86 9.69 -27.45
CA ALA A 45 22.54 8.68 -28.24
C ALA A 45 24.01 8.65 -27.79
N SER A 46 24.40 7.65 -26.99
CA SER A 46 25.80 7.33 -26.74
C SER A 46 26.30 6.36 -27.82
N LEU A 47 27.02 6.95 -28.77
CA LEU A 47 28.13 6.39 -29.53
C LEU A 47 28.70 5.05 -29.02
N VAL A 48 28.60 4.01 -29.86
CA VAL A 48 29.70 3.06 -30.06
C VAL A 48 29.94 2.93 -31.57
N THR A 49 30.87 3.74 -32.09
CA THR A 49 31.50 3.53 -33.39
C THR A 49 32.68 2.57 -33.20
N VAL A 50 32.62 1.37 -33.79
CA VAL A 50 33.82 0.57 -34.07
C VAL A 50 33.93 0.43 -35.58
N THR A 51 34.79 1.27 -36.16
CA THR A 51 35.27 1.19 -37.53
C THR A 51 36.41 0.18 -37.61
N VAL A 52 36.30 -0.87 -38.44
CA VAL A 52 37.43 -1.69 -38.85
C VAL A 52 37.50 -1.73 -40.37
N THR A 53 38.48 -1.00 -40.91
CA THR A 53 39.08 -1.28 -42.21
C THR A 53 40.61 -1.27 -42.05
N GLY A 54 41.19 -2.47 -42.00
CA GLY A 54 42.44 -2.84 -42.69
C GLY A 54 43.79 -2.47 -42.06
N GLY A 55 44.56 -3.49 -41.67
CA GLY A 55 46.01 -3.42 -41.51
C GLY A 55 46.57 -4.60 -40.72
N GLY A 56 47.40 -5.44 -41.35
CA GLY A 56 47.98 -6.62 -40.73
C GLY A 56 48.99 -6.33 -39.61
N ASP A 57 49.37 -7.45 -38.96
CA ASP A 57 50.47 -7.69 -38.03
C ASP A 57 50.46 -7.02 -36.64
N GLY A 58 50.18 -7.85 -35.62
CA GLY A 58 50.88 -7.80 -34.33
C GLY A 58 50.12 -7.25 -33.11
N GLY A 59 49.62 -8.16 -32.25
CA GLY A 59 49.59 -7.96 -30.80
C GLY A 59 48.24 -7.95 -30.06
N ALA A 60 47.99 -9.07 -29.34
CA ALA A 60 47.24 -9.23 -28.08
C ALA A 60 45.68 -9.16 -28.03
N GLU A 61 45.09 -10.36 -27.89
CA GLU A 61 44.10 -10.84 -26.89
C GLU A 61 42.78 -10.08 -26.61
N ALA A 62 41.64 -10.69 -26.98
CA ALA A 62 40.52 -11.12 -26.11
C ALA A 62 39.18 -11.30 -26.89
N ALA A 63 38.47 -12.41 -26.62
CA ALA A 63 37.15 -12.82 -27.13
C ALA A 63 35.97 -12.04 -26.45
N PRO A 64 34.66 -12.27 -26.72
CA PRO A 64 33.96 -13.15 -27.68
C PRO A 64 32.87 -12.44 -28.56
N THR A 65 32.36 -13.11 -29.59
CA THR A 65 31.26 -12.65 -30.47
C THR A 65 29.96 -13.40 -30.15
N VAL A 66 28.84 -12.69 -29.99
CA VAL A 66 27.49 -13.27 -29.85
C VAL A 66 26.69 -13.01 -31.13
N THR A 67 26.23 -14.09 -31.74
CA THR A 67 25.37 -14.18 -32.93
C THR A 67 23.90 -13.87 -32.59
N VAL A 68 23.23 -13.08 -33.43
CA VAL A 68 21.76 -12.95 -33.45
C VAL A 68 21.26 -13.51 -34.78
N THR A 69 20.23 -14.37 -34.70
CA THR A 69 19.58 -15.03 -35.84
C THR A 69 18.37 -14.20 -36.27
N GLU A 70 18.30 -13.85 -37.55
CA GLU A 70 17.13 -13.24 -38.22
C GLU A 70 16.25 -14.35 -38.81
N THR A 71 14.92 -14.20 -38.77
CA THR A 71 14.01 -15.09 -39.51
C THR A 71 12.88 -14.28 -40.13
N GLU A 72 12.75 -14.49 -41.45
CA GLU A 72 11.93 -13.82 -42.45
C GLU A 72 10.47 -14.35 -42.49
N LEU A 73 9.55 -13.52 -43.00
CA LEU A 73 8.12 -13.77 -43.18
C LEU A 73 7.79 -14.70 -44.36
N ALA A 74 6.67 -15.42 -44.27
CA ALA A 74 5.88 -15.84 -45.43
C ALA A 74 4.36 -15.75 -45.16
N ASP A 75 3.66 -15.18 -46.14
CA ASP A 75 2.23 -14.84 -46.23
C ASP A 75 1.36 -16.05 -46.64
N GLY A 76 0.08 -16.06 -46.26
CA GLY A 76 -0.89 -17.10 -46.66
C GLY A 76 -2.30 -16.92 -46.08
N THR A 77 -3.12 -16.17 -46.80
CA THR A 77 -4.55 -15.80 -46.67
C THR A 77 -5.58 -16.87 -46.21
N GLY A 78 -6.55 -16.47 -45.36
CA GLY A 78 -7.97 -16.82 -45.56
C GLY A 78 -8.86 -17.12 -44.33
N ALA A 79 -9.85 -16.22 -44.12
CA ALA A 79 -11.20 -16.40 -43.55
C ALA A 79 -11.47 -16.15 -42.05
N ASP A 80 -12.28 -15.11 -41.84
CA ASP A 80 -13.19 -14.76 -40.73
C ASP A 80 -13.40 -15.74 -39.56
N ALA A 81 -13.18 -15.23 -38.36
CA ALA A 81 -14.17 -15.27 -37.29
C ALA A 81 -13.85 -14.18 -36.25
N GLU A 82 -14.82 -13.30 -35.99
CA GLU A 82 -14.88 -12.40 -34.84
C GLU A 82 -14.55 -13.15 -33.54
N THR A 83 -13.65 -12.61 -32.72
CA THR A 83 -13.68 -12.79 -31.27
C THR A 83 -13.15 -11.51 -30.64
N GLU A 84 -14.02 -10.92 -29.85
CA GLU A 84 -13.86 -9.68 -29.10
C GLU A 84 -12.54 -9.67 -28.33
N ALA A 85 -11.77 -8.60 -28.53
CA ALA A 85 -10.72 -8.22 -27.60
C ALA A 85 -11.41 -7.73 -26.31
N ASP A 86 -11.45 -8.60 -25.31
CA ASP A 86 -11.70 -8.24 -23.92
C ASP A 86 -10.52 -7.36 -23.46
N THR A 87 -10.62 -6.07 -23.75
CA THR A 87 -9.91 -5.03 -23.01
C THR A 87 -10.40 -5.14 -21.58
N GLY A 88 -9.65 -5.90 -20.77
CA GLY A 88 -9.79 -5.93 -19.33
C GLY A 88 -9.64 -4.51 -18.81
N ASP A 89 -10.79 -3.91 -18.50
CA ASP A 89 -10.93 -2.62 -17.85
C ASP A 89 -10.18 -2.72 -16.51
N GLU A 90 -8.99 -2.13 -16.47
CA GLU A 90 -8.32 -1.83 -15.21
C GLU A 90 -9.24 -0.86 -14.47
N PRO A 91 -9.67 -1.15 -13.23
CA PRO A 91 -10.65 -0.32 -12.56
C PRO A 91 -10.07 1.10 -12.44
N THR A 92 -10.72 2.04 -13.10
CA THR A 92 -10.49 3.46 -12.93
C THR A 92 -10.73 3.81 -11.45
N PRO A 93 -9.87 4.61 -10.79
CA PRO A 93 -10.05 4.95 -9.40
C PRO A 93 -11.39 5.68 -9.22
N GLU A 94 -12.36 5.03 -8.57
CA GLU A 94 -13.50 5.76 -8.02
C GLU A 94 -12.99 6.41 -6.73
N GLU A 95 -12.82 7.74 -6.76
CA GLU A 95 -12.62 8.51 -5.53
C GLU A 95 -13.79 8.22 -4.59
N THR A 96 -13.52 7.49 -3.51
CA THR A 96 -14.36 7.51 -2.32
C THR A 96 -14.34 8.94 -1.80
N GLY A 97 -15.46 9.66 -1.96
CA GLY A 97 -15.58 11.13 -1.90
C GLY A 97 -15.27 11.86 -0.58
N ASP A 98 -14.36 11.36 0.24
CA ASP A 98 -13.92 11.94 1.52
C ASP A 98 -12.37 11.91 1.70
N GLY A 99 -11.60 11.70 0.62
CA GLY A 99 -10.13 11.62 0.68
C GLY A 99 -9.59 10.24 1.05
N ALA A 100 -10.42 9.20 0.90
CA ALA A 100 -10.00 7.80 1.05
C ALA A 100 -9.65 7.19 -0.31
N TYR A 101 -8.61 6.38 -0.33
CA TYR A 101 -8.14 5.59 -1.46
C TYR A 101 -8.94 4.30 -1.61
N THR A 102 -9.03 3.75 -2.82
CA THR A 102 -9.59 2.41 -3.03
C THR A 102 -8.64 1.34 -2.46
N LEU A 103 -9.17 0.15 -2.14
CA LEU A 103 -8.36 -0.98 -1.65
C LEU A 103 -7.26 -1.46 -2.63
N SER A 104 -7.26 -0.99 -3.89
CA SER A 104 -6.26 -1.33 -4.92
C SER A 104 -5.29 -0.20 -5.25
N ASP A 105 -5.49 0.99 -4.68
CA ASP A 105 -4.66 2.14 -5.00
C ASP A 105 -3.25 1.99 -4.42
N THR A 106 -2.32 2.71 -5.04
CA THR A 106 -0.98 2.94 -4.48
C THR A 106 -0.90 4.37 -3.96
N VAL A 107 -0.43 4.52 -2.74
CA VAL A 107 -0.28 5.82 -2.06
C VAL A 107 1.20 6.12 -1.90
N SER A 108 1.61 7.27 -2.40
CA SER A 108 2.96 7.81 -2.20
C SER A 108 2.96 8.79 -1.03
N TYR A 109 3.85 8.57 -0.07
CA TYR A 109 4.04 9.42 1.10
C TYR A 109 5.15 10.45 0.84
N GLU A 110 5.17 11.53 1.63
CA GLU A 110 6.15 12.62 1.47
C GLU A 110 7.62 12.17 1.70
N ASN A 111 7.82 11.03 2.36
CA ASN A 111 9.13 10.42 2.61
C ASN A 111 9.62 9.50 1.46
N ASP A 112 9.02 9.60 0.27
CA ASP A 112 9.31 8.77 -0.91
C ASP A 112 9.07 7.26 -0.69
N VAL A 113 8.16 6.90 0.21
CA VAL A 113 7.68 5.53 0.40
C VAL A 113 6.35 5.36 -0.33
N ASP A 114 6.22 4.30 -1.13
CA ASP A 114 4.94 3.93 -1.73
C ASP A 114 4.35 2.70 -1.03
N ILE A 115 3.06 2.75 -0.71
CA ILE A 115 2.32 1.64 -0.12
C ILE A 115 1.13 1.25 -1.01
N SER A 116 0.98 -0.06 -1.24
CA SER A 116 -0.16 -0.63 -1.95
C SER A 116 -0.69 -1.87 -1.24
N LEU A 117 -2.00 -2.08 -1.34
CA LEU A 117 -2.70 -3.22 -0.75
C LEU A 117 -3.18 -4.17 -1.85
N SER A 118 -3.10 -5.48 -1.61
CA SER A 118 -3.49 -6.47 -2.61
C SER A 118 -3.87 -7.81 -1.99
N LYS A 119 -4.36 -8.76 -2.82
CA LYS A 119 -4.60 -10.16 -2.43
C LYS A 119 -5.55 -10.34 -1.23
N PHE A 120 -6.58 -9.50 -1.17
CA PHE A 120 -7.63 -9.61 -0.16
C PHE A 120 -8.31 -10.98 -0.19
N SER A 121 -8.34 -11.66 0.94
CA SER A 121 -9.04 -12.93 1.12
C SER A 121 -9.54 -13.06 2.56
N ARG A 122 -10.62 -13.82 2.76
CA ARG A 122 -11.18 -14.03 4.10
C ARG A 122 -10.67 -15.32 4.74
N GLY A 123 -10.63 -15.32 6.06
CA GLY A 123 -10.25 -16.47 6.87
C GLY A 123 -10.94 -16.45 8.23
N VAL A 124 -10.60 -17.47 9.03
CA VAL A 124 -10.91 -17.54 10.46
C VAL A 124 -9.61 -17.96 11.14
N SER A 125 -9.23 -17.28 12.22
CA SER A 125 -7.98 -17.57 12.93
C SER A 125 -8.06 -18.88 13.70
N HIS A 126 -6.92 -19.54 13.95
CA HIS A 126 -6.87 -20.82 14.66
C HIS A 126 -6.95 -20.66 16.18
N ASP A 127 -7.01 -21.79 16.90
CA ASP A 127 -7.17 -21.87 18.37
C ASP A 127 -5.98 -21.34 19.21
N TYR A 128 -4.92 -20.87 18.55
CA TYR A 128 -3.71 -20.34 19.20
C TYR A 128 -3.36 -18.95 18.66
N ALA A 129 -4.22 -18.40 17.83
CA ALA A 129 -4.08 -17.06 17.29
C ALA A 129 -4.54 -16.03 18.31
N SER A 130 -4.19 -14.77 18.06
CA SER A 130 -4.67 -13.63 18.83
C SER A 130 -5.35 -12.63 17.89
N PRO A 131 -6.67 -12.43 17.98
CA PRO A 131 -7.66 -13.22 18.74
C PRO A 131 -7.90 -14.63 18.14
N GLU A 132 -8.34 -15.58 18.97
CA GLU A 132 -8.65 -16.97 18.57
C GLU A 132 -10.00 -17.09 17.85
N ASN A 133 -10.13 -17.99 16.87
CA ASN A 133 -11.41 -18.32 16.20
C ASN A 133 -12.16 -17.11 15.60
N THR A 134 -11.44 -16.04 15.25
CA THR A 134 -12.00 -14.77 14.82
C THR A 134 -12.06 -14.67 13.30
N PRO A 135 -13.22 -14.34 12.70
CA PRO A 135 -13.32 -14.06 11.27
C PRO A 135 -12.52 -12.82 10.88
N TYR A 136 -11.75 -12.93 9.80
CA TYR A 136 -10.86 -11.86 9.37
C TYR A 136 -10.75 -11.73 7.86
N VAL A 137 -10.18 -10.62 7.43
CA VAL A 137 -9.65 -10.41 6.08
C VAL A 137 -8.12 -10.29 6.14
N LYS A 138 -7.43 -11.06 5.31
CA LYS A 138 -5.99 -10.92 5.10
C LYS A 138 -5.71 -10.31 3.74
N PHE A 139 -4.65 -9.53 3.68
CA PHE A 139 -4.17 -8.89 2.46
C PHE A 139 -2.65 -8.70 2.54
N THR A 140 -2.04 -8.51 1.38
CA THR A 140 -0.61 -8.21 1.27
C THR A 140 -0.43 -6.70 1.22
N ILE A 141 0.41 -6.19 2.12
CA ILE A 141 0.92 -4.83 2.07
C ILE A 141 2.26 -4.87 1.35
N LYS A 142 2.41 -4.09 0.30
CA LYS A 142 3.68 -3.90 -0.40
C LYS A 142 4.18 -2.49 -0.12
N VAL A 143 5.41 -2.42 0.36
CA VAL A 143 6.13 -1.18 0.66
C VAL A 143 7.29 -1.06 -0.32
N VAL A 144 7.40 0.08 -1.00
CA VAL A 144 8.52 0.40 -1.89
C VAL A 144 9.24 1.60 -1.32
N ASN A 145 10.53 1.46 -1.02
CA ASN A 145 11.36 2.57 -0.61
C ASN A 145 11.96 3.25 -1.86
N GLY A 146 11.33 4.33 -2.32
CA GLY A 146 11.82 5.18 -3.41
C GLY A 146 12.89 6.19 -2.97
N ALA A 147 13.05 6.39 -1.66
CA ALA A 147 14.03 7.29 -1.09
C ALA A 147 15.47 6.84 -1.36
N THR A 148 16.41 7.77 -1.15
CA THR A 148 17.85 7.48 -1.24
C THR A 148 18.44 6.92 0.06
N SER A 149 17.71 7.02 1.18
CA SER A 149 18.06 6.48 2.48
C SER A 149 17.37 5.15 2.77
N THR A 150 17.87 4.42 3.77
CA THR A 150 17.18 3.25 4.31
C THR A 150 15.89 3.67 5.01
N PHE A 151 14.79 2.97 4.74
CA PHE A 151 13.50 3.12 5.41
C PHE A 151 13.39 2.09 6.54
N ASP A 152 12.94 2.50 7.72
CA ASP A 152 12.78 1.64 8.88
C ASP A 152 11.33 1.16 9.01
N ALA A 153 11.06 -0.11 8.65
CA ALA A 153 9.70 -0.62 8.61
C ALA A 153 9.14 -0.98 10.00
N THR A 154 9.96 -0.93 11.05
CA THR A 154 9.51 -1.22 12.42
C THR A 154 8.58 -0.14 12.99
N SER A 155 8.59 1.06 12.39
CA SER A 155 7.76 2.20 12.82
C SER A 155 6.39 2.24 12.14
N MET A 156 6.12 1.31 11.23
CA MET A 156 4.86 1.26 10.51
C MET A 156 3.68 0.94 11.43
N THR A 157 2.54 1.56 11.17
CA THR A 157 1.27 1.27 11.85
C THR A 157 0.20 0.91 10.84
N VAL A 158 -0.64 -0.06 11.20
CA VAL A 158 -1.77 -0.53 10.40
C VAL A 158 -2.96 -0.72 11.33
N ASN A 159 -4.02 0.05 11.14
CA ASN A 159 -5.27 -0.07 11.89
C ASN A 159 -6.43 -0.39 10.96
N CYS A 160 -7.48 -0.98 11.51
CA CYS A 160 -8.60 -1.44 10.72
C CYS A 160 -9.92 -0.99 11.34
N ALA A 161 -10.89 -0.65 10.49
CA ALA A 161 -12.27 -0.45 10.91
C ALA A 161 -13.22 -1.13 9.91
N HIS A 162 -14.39 -1.54 10.37
CA HIS A 162 -15.35 -2.25 9.54
C HIS A 162 -16.80 -1.83 9.79
N GLY A 163 -17.63 -2.13 8.79
CA GLY A 163 -19.07 -1.85 8.80
C GLY A 163 -19.40 -0.37 8.68
N ASP A 164 -20.68 -0.09 8.41
CA ASP A 164 -21.15 1.27 8.10
C ASP A 164 -21.08 2.22 9.32
N GLU A 165 -21.04 1.67 10.53
CA GLU A 165 -20.93 2.44 11.78
C GLU A 165 -19.47 2.69 12.22
N GLY A 166 -18.48 2.19 11.46
CA GLY A 166 -17.05 2.42 11.75
C GLY A 166 -16.57 1.78 13.05
N LYS A 167 -16.71 0.46 13.19
CA LYS A 167 -16.22 -0.28 14.36
C LYS A 167 -14.74 -0.59 14.17
N GLU A 168 -13.93 -0.27 15.18
CA GLU A 168 -12.52 -0.65 15.21
C GLU A 168 -12.41 -2.19 15.15
N GLY A 169 -11.54 -2.67 14.26
CA GLY A 169 -11.23 -4.08 14.11
C GLY A 169 -9.85 -4.38 14.64
N GLU A 170 -9.72 -5.50 15.36
CA GLU A 170 -8.44 -5.92 15.91
C GLU A 170 -7.50 -6.50 14.84
N ALA A 171 -6.20 -6.36 15.04
CA ALA A 171 -5.19 -7.06 14.25
C ALA A 171 -5.21 -8.54 14.59
N ILE A 172 -5.08 -9.40 13.56
CA ILE A 172 -5.01 -10.85 13.73
C ILE A 172 -3.55 -11.29 13.68
N PHE A 173 -3.10 -11.99 14.73
CA PHE A 173 -1.81 -12.66 14.80
C PHE A 173 -2.01 -14.18 14.78
N ASP A 174 -1.53 -14.81 13.71
CA ASP A 174 -1.76 -16.22 13.35
C ASP A 174 -0.58 -16.68 12.45
N ASP A 175 -0.53 -17.93 12.02
CA ASP A 175 0.43 -18.48 11.07
C ASP A 175 0.52 -17.62 9.78
N GLY A 176 1.64 -16.90 9.63
CA GLY A 176 1.91 -16.02 8.49
C GLY A 176 1.23 -14.66 8.56
N LEU A 177 0.68 -14.30 9.72
CA LEU A 177 0.17 -12.98 10.09
C LEU A 177 0.98 -12.46 11.29
N ASP A 178 2.27 -12.21 11.07
CA ASP A 178 3.23 -11.93 12.15
C ASP A 178 3.27 -10.45 12.59
N GLY A 179 2.41 -9.63 12.01
CA GLY A 179 2.37 -8.19 12.26
C GLY A 179 3.19 -7.37 11.26
N THR A 180 3.63 -6.18 11.68
CA THR A 180 4.48 -5.31 10.85
C THR A 180 5.91 -5.84 10.84
N PRO A 181 6.69 -5.58 9.77
CA PRO A 181 8.04 -6.13 9.67
C PRO A 181 9.01 -5.55 10.69
N ASP A 182 9.77 -6.41 11.37
CA ASP A 182 10.91 -6.01 12.21
C ASP A 182 12.20 -5.93 11.38
N THR A 183 12.24 -5.04 10.38
CA THR A 183 13.39 -4.89 9.48
C THR A 183 13.41 -3.51 8.82
N SER A 184 14.52 -3.18 8.17
CA SER A 184 14.64 -2.02 7.29
C SER A 184 14.61 -2.40 5.80
N ILE A 185 14.21 -1.45 4.95
CA ILE A 185 14.16 -1.56 3.50
C ILE A 185 15.21 -0.61 2.89
N LEU A 186 16.17 -1.15 2.15
CA LEU A 186 17.19 -0.32 1.48
C LEU A 186 16.58 0.52 0.35
N ALA A 187 17.25 1.61 -0.01
CA ALA A 187 16.88 2.48 -1.13
C ALA A 187 16.64 1.68 -2.43
N GLY A 188 15.54 1.99 -3.11
CA GLY A 188 15.10 1.33 -4.35
C GLY A 188 14.63 -0.12 -4.18
N ARG A 189 14.48 -0.61 -2.94
CA ARG A 189 13.98 -1.97 -2.66
C ARG A 189 12.54 -1.95 -2.20
N SER A 190 11.93 -3.12 -2.22
CA SER A 190 10.57 -3.32 -1.73
C SER A 190 10.50 -4.51 -0.79
N LEU A 191 9.50 -4.47 0.08
CA LEU A 191 9.13 -5.53 1.01
C LEU A 191 7.64 -5.81 0.86
N SER A 192 7.23 -7.06 1.03
CA SER A 192 5.82 -7.43 1.10
C SER A 192 5.59 -8.33 2.29
N PHE A 193 4.54 -8.05 3.04
CA PHE A 193 4.12 -8.84 4.20
C PHE A 193 2.60 -8.96 4.22
N THR A 194 2.10 -9.95 4.96
CA THR A 194 0.67 -10.19 5.08
C THR A 194 0.17 -9.60 6.38
N TRP A 195 -0.95 -8.88 6.31
CA TRP A 195 -1.65 -8.34 7.47
C TRP A 195 -3.05 -8.92 7.55
N GLY A 196 -3.55 -9.09 8.77
CA GLY A 196 -4.90 -9.57 9.06
C GLY A 196 -5.67 -8.55 9.89
N CYS A 197 -6.86 -8.17 9.42
CA CYS A 197 -7.80 -7.35 10.18
C CYS A 197 -9.04 -8.20 10.52
N GLU A 198 -9.53 -8.09 11.74
CA GLU A 198 -10.86 -8.59 12.10
C GLU A 198 -11.90 -8.04 11.11
N LEU A 199 -12.73 -8.94 10.59
CA LEU A 199 -13.84 -8.59 9.73
C LEU A 199 -14.94 -9.63 9.90
N PRO A 200 -16.01 -9.30 10.64
CA PRO A 200 -17.12 -10.22 10.84
C PRO A 200 -17.70 -10.74 9.51
N LYS A 201 -18.22 -11.97 9.53
CA LYS A 201 -18.75 -12.65 8.33
C LYS A 201 -19.89 -11.89 7.66
N THR A 202 -20.62 -11.07 8.42
CA THR A 202 -21.75 -10.25 7.94
C THR A 202 -21.29 -8.96 7.26
N GLU A 203 -20.17 -8.41 7.69
CA GLU A 203 -19.63 -7.15 7.16
C GLU A 203 -19.03 -7.34 5.78
N LYS A 204 -18.90 -6.25 5.03
CA LYS A 204 -18.24 -6.22 3.71
C LYS A 204 -17.36 -5.00 3.55
N TYR A 205 -17.81 -3.87 4.11
CA TYR A 205 -17.06 -2.64 4.13
C TYR A 205 -15.90 -2.74 5.11
N LEU A 206 -14.72 -2.34 4.62
CA LEU A 206 -13.48 -2.32 5.35
C LEU A 206 -12.79 -0.98 5.09
N GLN A 207 -12.27 -0.41 6.16
CA GLN A 207 -11.34 0.72 6.15
C GLN A 207 -10.02 0.24 6.76
N ILE A 208 -8.92 0.58 6.10
CA ILE A 208 -7.56 0.27 6.54
C ILE A 208 -6.80 1.58 6.58
N GLU A 209 -6.19 1.85 7.71
CA GLU A 209 -5.37 3.03 7.95
C GLU A 209 -3.92 2.59 8.01
N VAL A 210 -3.07 3.18 7.16
CA VAL A 210 -1.65 2.85 7.09
C VAL A 210 -0.82 4.11 7.25
N SER A 211 0.16 4.06 8.16
CA SER A 211 1.21 5.07 8.23
C SER A 211 2.60 4.41 8.23
N PRO A 212 3.54 4.87 7.40
CA PRO A 212 4.90 4.32 7.35
C PRO A 212 5.72 4.67 8.60
N ASP A 213 5.43 5.80 9.24
CA ASP A 213 6.08 6.29 10.47
C ASP A 213 5.16 7.24 11.25
N PHE A 214 5.65 7.78 12.37
CA PHE A 214 4.87 8.67 13.25
C PHE A 214 4.70 10.11 12.72
N ASP A 215 5.51 10.51 11.75
CA ASP A 215 5.51 11.88 11.20
C ASP A 215 4.68 11.98 9.90
N SER A 216 4.43 10.83 9.26
CA SER A 216 3.67 10.73 8.02
C SER A 216 2.15 10.86 8.24
N GLU A 217 1.46 11.45 7.26
CA GLU A 217 -0.01 11.45 7.25
C GLU A 217 -0.54 10.04 7.00
N THR A 218 -1.48 9.59 7.82
CA THR A 218 -2.13 8.30 7.66
C THR A 218 -2.93 8.24 6.36
N ALA A 219 -2.63 7.26 5.51
CA ALA A 219 -3.45 6.95 4.34
C ALA A 219 -4.64 6.08 4.75
N ILE A 220 -5.82 6.42 4.25
CA ILE A 220 -7.05 5.67 4.51
C ILE A 220 -7.46 4.95 3.22
N TYR A 221 -7.45 3.63 3.25
CA TYR A 221 -7.94 2.77 2.18
C TYR A 221 -9.33 2.26 2.55
N ALA A 222 -10.32 2.41 1.68
CA ALA A 222 -11.68 1.99 1.93
C ALA A 222 -12.26 1.20 0.76
N GLY A 223 -13.14 0.25 1.07
CA GLY A 223 -13.88 -0.47 0.05
C GLY A 223 -14.58 -1.72 0.55
N SER A 224 -15.19 -2.44 -0.38
CA SER A 224 -15.90 -3.69 -0.09
C SER A 224 -15.06 -4.92 -0.43
N VAL A 225 -14.94 -5.84 0.51
CA VAL A 225 -14.29 -7.14 0.29
C VAL A 225 -15.33 -8.22 0.02
N LYS A 226 -15.08 -9.08 -0.98
CA LYS A 226 -15.94 -10.22 -1.30
C LYS A 226 -16.12 -11.14 -0.09
N ARG A 227 -17.30 -11.75 0.02
CA ARG A 227 -17.57 -12.73 1.09
C ARG A 227 -16.81 -14.02 0.82
N ALA A 228 -16.42 -14.70 1.90
CA ALA A 228 -15.98 -16.08 1.83
C ALA A 228 -17.15 -16.92 1.33
N VAL A 229 -16.88 -17.76 0.33
CA VAL A 229 -17.82 -18.77 -0.18
C VAL A 229 -17.84 -19.94 0.78
#